data_AF-A0A5C6DYX9-F1
#
_entry.id   AF-A0A5C6DYX9-F1
#
_cell.length_a   1.000
_cell.length_b   1.000
_cell.length_c   1.000
_cell.angle_alpha   90.00
_cell.angle_beta   90.00
_cell.angle_gamma   90.00
#
_symmetry.space_group_name_H-M   'P 1'
#
loop_
_entity.id
_entity.type
_entity.pdbx_description
1 polymer ?
#
loop_
_entity_poly.entity_id
_entity_poly.type
_entity_poly.pdbx_seq_one_letter_code
_entity_poly.pdbx_strand_id
1 'polypeptide(L)'
;MSRIAIVFGLLLCAITLAGLIVSMQKMPSQFFPMMLGIPILFCGVVGLNPHRRRHSMQAAALISTIGMLAGGGNAFFTVIRSLHGMAINLIGLRIVAAAALLCLVFLLLSLNAFWREASESRRWHV
;
A
#
# COMPACT_ATOMS: atom_id res chain seq x y z
N MET A 1 -14.11 -6.21 -1.12
CA MET A 1 -12.68 -6.09 -0.71
C MET A 1 -11.73 -6.52 -1.82
N SER A 2 -11.89 -7.70 -2.43
CA SER A 2 -10.98 -8.20 -3.47
C SER A 2 -10.79 -7.25 -4.66
N ARG A 3 -11.89 -6.68 -5.20
CA ARG A 3 -11.82 -5.67 -6.28
C ARG A 3 -11.05 -4.40 -5.88
N ILE A 4 -11.18 -3.96 -4.62
CA ILE A 4 -10.48 -2.78 -4.10
C ILE A 4 -8.97 -3.08 -4.04
N ALA A 5 -8.58 -4.27 -3.56
CA ALA A 5 -7.17 -4.69 -3.55
C ALA A 5 -6.56 -4.71 -4.95
N ILE A 6 -7.30 -5.18 -5.97
CA ILE A 6 -6.86 -5.16 -7.36
C ILE A 6 -6.61 -3.71 -7.83
N VAL A 7 -7.57 -2.80 -7.59
CA VAL A 7 -7.46 -1.39 -7.99
C VAL A 7 -6.27 -0.71 -7.31
N PHE A 8 -6.10 -0.90 -6.00
CA PHE A 8 -4.98 -0.30 -5.27
C PHE A 8 -3.63 -0.89 -5.68
N GLY A 9 -3.55 -2.21 -5.91
CA GLY A 9 -2.35 -2.84 -6.45
C GLY A 9 -1.98 -2.28 -7.83
N LEU A 10 -2.96 -2.09 -8.71
CA LEU A 10 -2.77 -1.44 -10.01
C LEU A 10 -2.32 0.02 -9.87
N LEU A 11 -2.91 0.79 -8.95
CA LEU A 11 -2.51 2.18 -8.69
C LEU A 11 -1.06 2.28 -8.21
N LEU A 12 -0.62 1.39 -7.32
CA LEU A 12 0.76 1.32 -6.83
C LEU A 12 1.75 0.95 -7.94
N CYS A 13 1.36 0.07 -8.86
CA CYS A 13 2.16 -0.21 -10.06
C CYS A 13 2.18 0.99 -11.02
N ALA A 14 1.03 1.63 -11.25
CA ALA A 14 0.90 2.76 -12.17
C ALA A 14 1.71 3.98 -11.72
N ILE A 15 1.75 4.28 -10.42
CA ILE A 15 2.54 5.40 -9.89
C ILE A 15 4.04 5.15 -10.04
N THR A 16 4.49 3.90 -9.88
CA THR A 16 5.88 3.52 -10.15
C THR A 16 6.21 3.71 -11.61
N LEU A 17 5.34 3.24 -12.51
CA LEU A 17 5.52 3.39 -13.95
C LEU A 17 5.57 4.87 -14.37
N ALA A 18 4.63 5.68 -13.88
CA ALA A 18 4.62 7.12 -14.12
C ALA A 18 5.90 7.79 -13.60
N GLY A 19 6.37 7.41 -12.40
CA GLY A 19 7.62 7.87 -11.83
C GLY A 19 8.85 7.54 -12.69
N LEU A 20 8.89 6.33 -13.28
CA LEU A 20 9.99 5.90 -14.15
C LEU A 20 10.00 6.60 -15.51
N ILE A 21 8.83 6.98 -16.04
CA ILE A 21 8.71 7.72 -17.30
C ILE A 21 9.15 9.18 -17.12
N VAL A 22 8.76 9.81 -16.01
CA VAL A 22 9.05 11.23 -15.74
C VAL A 22 10.48 11.44 -15.23
N SER A 23 11.04 10.47 -14.51
CA SER A 23 12.34 10.63 -13.87
C SER A 23 13.50 10.25 -14.80
N MET A 24 14.32 11.25 -15.17
CA MET A 24 15.57 11.02 -15.90
C MET A 24 16.60 10.24 -15.05
N GLN A 25 16.57 10.42 -13.74
CA GLN A 25 17.41 9.69 -12.78
C GLN A 25 16.61 8.56 -12.15
N LYS A 26 17.00 7.31 -12.43
CA LYS A 26 16.31 6.12 -11.92
C LYS A 26 16.88 5.75 -10.56
N MET A 27 16.02 5.69 -9.54
CA MET A 27 16.41 5.34 -8.18
C MET A 27 15.74 4.03 -7.75
N PRO A 28 16.45 3.15 -7.03
CA PRO A 28 15.87 1.89 -6.54
C PRO A 28 14.60 2.09 -5.70
N SER A 29 14.52 3.18 -4.94
CA SER A 29 13.36 3.51 -4.10
C SER A 29 12.07 3.76 -4.90
N GLN A 30 12.17 4.07 -6.20
CA GLN A 30 11.01 4.25 -7.07
C GLN A 30 10.27 2.93 -7.33
N PHE A 31 10.93 1.78 -7.18
CA PHE A 31 10.34 0.45 -7.39
C PHE A 31 9.61 -0.10 -6.16
N PHE A 32 9.81 0.52 -4.99
CA PHE A 32 9.18 0.10 -3.75
C PHE A 32 7.64 -0.01 -3.84
N PRO A 33 6.90 0.95 -4.44
CA PRO A 33 5.45 0.84 -4.56
C PRO A 33 5.03 -0.35 -5.41
N MET A 34 5.75 -0.64 -6.50
CA MET A 34 5.49 -1.80 -7.36
C MET A 34 5.77 -3.13 -6.63
N MET A 35 6.82 -3.21 -5.82
CA MET A 35 7.11 -4.40 -5.00
C MET A 35 5.98 -4.72 -4.02
N LEU A 36 5.25 -3.71 -3.52
CA LEU A 36 4.07 -3.91 -2.68
C LEU A 36 2.79 -4.11 -3.50
N GLY A 37 2.67 -3.39 -4.60
CA GLY A 37 1.50 -3.40 -5.47
C GLY A 37 1.23 -4.77 -6.10
N ILE A 38 2.28 -5.47 -6.56
CA ILE A 38 2.15 -6.79 -7.20
C ILE A 38 1.58 -7.84 -6.22
N PRO A 39 2.12 -8.04 -5.00
CA PRO A 39 1.52 -8.96 -4.03
C PRO A 39 0.09 -8.58 -3.61
N ILE A 40 -0.21 -7.29 -3.43
CA ILE A 40 -1.57 -6.82 -3.10
C ILE A 40 -2.54 -7.12 -4.24
N LEU A 41 -2.13 -6.84 -5.48
CA LEU A 41 -2.91 -7.16 -6.68
C LEU A 41 -3.16 -8.66 -6.79
N PHE A 42 -2.11 -9.47 -6.62
CA PHE A 42 -2.20 -10.93 -6.66
C PHE A 42 -3.17 -11.46 -5.60
N CYS A 43 -3.08 -10.98 -4.36
CA CYS A 43 -4.05 -11.31 -3.32
C CYS A 43 -5.47 -10.84 -3.68
N GLY A 44 -5.61 -9.68 -4.33
CA GLY A 44 -6.88 -9.22 -4.88
C GLY A 44 -7.51 -10.21 -5.86
N VAL A 45 -6.73 -10.72 -6.80
CA VAL A 45 -7.17 -11.70 -7.82
C VAL A 45 -7.50 -13.04 -7.17
N VAL A 46 -6.62 -13.58 -6.33
CA VAL A 46 -6.84 -14.86 -5.62
C VAL A 46 -8.09 -14.77 -4.73
N GLY A 47 -8.32 -13.62 -4.10
CA GLY A 47 -9.48 -13.37 -3.26
C GLY A 47 -10.80 -13.16 -4.02
N LEU A 48 -10.82 -13.22 -5.35
CA LEU A 48 -12.07 -13.31 -6.12
C LEU A 48 -12.76 -14.67 -5.91
N ASN A 49 -12.00 -15.71 -5.55
CA ASN A 49 -12.55 -17.03 -5.27
C ASN A 49 -13.10 -17.07 -3.82
N PRO A 50 -14.40 -17.34 -3.62
CA PRO A 50 -15.04 -17.28 -2.29
C PRO A 50 -14.41 -18.24 -1.28
N HIS A 51 -13.90 -19.40 -1.71
CA HIS A 51 -13.26 -20.37 -0.82
C HIS A 51 -11.97 -19.81 -0.17
N ARG A 52 -11.20 -19.00 -0.89
CA ARG A 52 -9.88 -18.49 -0.44
C ARG A 52 -9.88 -17.00 -0.09
N ARG A 53 -11.03 -16.34 -0.20
CA ARG A 53 -11.19 -14.89 -0.03
C ARG A 53 -10.68 -14.39 1.33
N ARG A 54 -10.99 -15.08 2.43
CA ARG A 54 -10.64 -14.62 3.78
C ARG A 54 -9.12 -14.56 4.01
N HIS A 55 -8.43 -15.67 3.75
CA HIS A 55 -6.97 -15.76 3.91
C HIS A 55 -6.23 -14.80 2.99
N SER A 56 -6.68 -14.69 1.73
CA SER A 56 -6.04 -13.83 0.76
C SER A 56 -6.20 -12.34 1.10
N MET A 57 -7.37 -11.92 1.59
CA MET A 57 -7.59 -10.54 2.01
C MET A 57 -6.83 -10.20 3.31
N GLN A 58 -6.68 -11.15 4.24
CA GLN A 58 -5.84 -10.98 5.42
C GLN A 58 -4.36 -10.81 5.04
N ALA A 59 -3.86 -11.59 4.09
CA ALA A 59 -2.50 -11.43 3.57
C ALA A 59 -2.31 -10.06 2.91
N ALA A 60 -3.25 -9.61 2.07
CA ALA A 60 -3.20 -8.27 1.48
C ALA A 60 -3.14 -7.15 2.53
N ALA A 61 -3.92 -7.29 3.62
CA ALA A 61 -3.90 -6.33 4.72
C ALA A 61 -2.54 -6.31 5.44
N LEU A 62 -1.92 -7.46 5.71
CA LEU A 62 -0.59 -7.57 6.32
C LEU A 62 0.51 -6.99 5.42
N ILE A 63 0.42 -7.18 4.10
CA ILE A 63 1.38 -6.59 3.17
C ILE A 63 1.24 -5.06 3.18
N SER A 64 0.00 -4.56 3.24
CA SER A 64 -0.24 -3.11 3.33
C SER A 64 0.25 -2.50 4.64
N THR A 65 0.18 -3.23 5.77
CA THR A 65 0.72 -2.73 7.05
C THR A 65 2.24 -2.64 7.01
N ILE A 66 2.92 -3.65 6.45
CA ILE A 66 4.37 -3.61 6.21
C ILE A 66 4.73 -2.44 5.28
N GLY A 67 3.96 -2.26 4.20
CA GLY A 67 4.15 -1.16 3.26
C GLY A 67 3.99 0.21 3.91
N MET A 68 3.01 0.38 4.80
CA MET A 68 2.80 1.60 5.56
C MET A 68 3.94 1.86 6.55
N LEU A 69 4.42 0.83 7.27
CA LEU A 69 5.53 0.96 8.21
C LEU A 69 6.84 1.31 7.51
N ALA A 70 7.15 0.61 6.41
CA ALA A 70 8.36 0.86 5.64
C ALA A 70 8.30 2.22 4.92
N GLY A 71 7.18 2.57 4.30
CA GLY A 71 6.97 3.86 3.63
C GLY A 71 6.94 5.03 4.62
N GLY A 72 6.24 4.88 5.75
CA GLY A 72 6.17 5.86 6.83
C GLY A 72 7.52 6.08 7.50
N GLY A 73 8.27 5.00 7.77
CA GLY A 73 9.64 5.08 8.26
C GLY A 73 10.56 5.83 7.29
N ASN A 74 10.48 5.53 5.99
CA ASN A 74 11.26 6.24 4.97
C ASN A 74 10.92 7.74 4.90
N ALA A 75 9.63 8.09 4.95
CA ALA A 75 9.19 9.46 4.98
C ALA A 75 9.72 10.19 6.22
N PHE A 76 9.64 9.57 7.39
CA PHE A 76 10.16 10.12 8.65
C PHE A 76 11.68 10.34 8.61
N PHE A 77 12.45 9.34 8.19
CA PHE A 77 13.90 9.48 8.02
C PHE A 77 14.26 10.58 7.02
N THR A 78 13.48 10.73 5.95
CA THR A 78 13.72 11.77 4.94
C THR A 78 13.47 13.18 5.50
N VAL A 79 12.44 13.37 6.32
CA VAL A 79 12.19 14.64 7.01
C VAL A 79 13.36 14.99 7.94
N ILE A 80 13.86 14.03 8.72
CA ILE A 80 15.03 14.24 9.59
C ILE A 80 16.26 14.62 8.76
N ARG A 81 16.46 13.94 7.62
CA ARG A 81 17.58 14.18 6.70
C ARG A 81 17.53 15.59 6.06
N SER A 82 16.31 16.05 5.75
CA SER A 82 16.04 17.40 5.25
C SER A 82 16.41 18.47 6.28
N LEU A 83 16.13 18.24 7.57
CA LEU A 83 16.49 19.16 8.66
C LEU A 83 18.01 19.27 8.86
N HIS A 84 18.76 18.22 8.52
CA HIS A 84 20.22 18.21 8.57
C HIS A 84 20.89 18.78 7.31
N GLY A 85 20.13 19.38 6.39
CA GLY A 85 20.67 20.05 5.20
C GLY A 85 21.26 19.12 4.14
N MET A 86 20.94 17.81 4.17
CA MET A 86 21.43 16.87 3.16
C MET A 86 20.63 16.99 1.86
N ALA A 87 21.30 16.79 0.72
CA ALA A 87 20.64 16.72 -0.58
C ALA A 87 19.60 15.60 -0.60
N ILE A 88 18.35 15.97 -0.90
CA ILE A 88 17.20 15.08 -0.97
C ILE A 88 16.68 15.03 -2.39
N ASN A 89 16.32 13.85 -2.86
CA ASN A 89 15.70 13.71 -4.16
C ASN A 89 14.18 13.88 -4.04
N LEU A 90 13.67 15.05 -4.43
CA LEU A 90 12.25 15.40 -4.31
C LEU A 90 11.34 14.43 -5.10
N ILE A 91 11.81 13.90 -6.23
CA ILE A 91 11.01 12.99 -7.09
C ILE A 91 10.82 11.65 -6.39
N GLY A 92 11.91 11.05 -5.90
CA GLY A 92 11.85 9.79 -5.14
C GLY A 92 10.98 9.92 -3.89
N LEU A 93 11.12 11.03 -3.17
CA LEU A 93 10.29 11.32 -1.98
C LEU A 93 8.81 11.41 -2.33
N ARG A 94 8.43 12.12 -3.40
CA ARG A 94 7.02 12.24 -3.82
C ARG A 94 6.41 10.88 -4.17
N ILE A 95 7.14 10.02 -4.87
CA ILE A 95 6.67 8.68 -5.24
C ILE A 95 6.48 7.81 -4.00
N VAL A 96 7.45 7.79 -3.09
CA VAL A 96 7.37 7.01 -1.84
C VAL A 96 6.26 7.55 -0.94
N ALA A 97 6.10 8.87 -0.83
CA ALA A 97 5.04 9.49 -0.04
C ALA A 97 3.64 9.17 -0.59
N ALA A 98 3.47 9.24 -1.93
CA ALA A 98 2.20 8.89 -2.57
C ALA A 98 1.87 7.39 -2.42
N ALA A 99 2.87 6.52 -2.49
CA ALA A 99 2.71 5.09 -2.21
C ALA A 99 2.32 4.83 -0.75
N ALA A 100 2.96 5.50 0.21
CA ALA A 100 2.61 5.42 1.62
C ALA A 100 1.16 5.87 1.87
N LEU A 101 0.72 6.95 1.22
CA LEU A 101 -0.66 7.43 1.30
C LEU A 101 -1.65 6.42 0.72
N LEU A 102 -1.37 5.84 -0.44
CA LEU A 102 -2.21 4.79 -1.03
C LEU A 102 -2.30 3.55 -0.14
N CYS A 103 -1.18 3.11 0.43
CA CYS A 103 -1.15 2.01 1.41
C CYS A 103 -1.95 2.34 2.66
N LEU A 104 -1.86 3.57 3.18
CA LEU A 104 -2.62 4.00 4.36
C LEU A 104 -4.13 3.99 4.08
N VAL A 105 -4.56 4.55 2.95
CA VAL A 105 -5.98 4.54 2.55
C VAL A 105 -6.48 3.11 2.39
N PHE A 106 -5.74 2.24 1.70
CA PHE A 106 -6.12 0.84 1.55
C PHE A 106 -6.22 0.12 2.89
N LEU A 107 -5.29 0.37 3.81
CA LEU A 107 -5.28 -0.21 5.15
C LEU A 107 -6.49 0.25 5.97
N LEU A 108 -6.83 1.55 5.96
CA LEU A 108 -8.02 2.07 6.64
C LEU A 108 -9.31 1.44 6.10
N LEU A 109 -9.43 1.31 4.77
CA LEU A 109 -10.57 0.64 4.15
C LEU A 109 -10.65 -0.83 4.55
N SER A 110 -9.50 -1.51 4.62
CA SER A 110 -9.39 -2.90 5.03
C SER A 110 -9.80 -3.08 6.49
N LEU A 111 -9.34 -2.21 7.39
CA LEU A 111 -9.72 -2.22 8.79
C LEU A 111 -11.22 -1.96 8.96
N ASN A 112 -11.77 -0.92 8.35
CA ASN A 112 -13.21 -0.61 8.43
C ASN A 112 -14.07 -1.79 7.96
N ALA A 113 -13.63 -2.51 6.92
CA ALA A 113 -14.28 -3.73 6.47
C ALA A 113 -14.29 -4.82 7.55
N PHE A 114 -13.14 -5.07 8.17
CA PHE A 114 -13.02 -6.04 9.26
C PHE A 114 -13.87 -5.66 10.48
N TRP A 115 -13.86 -4.40 10.89
CA TRP A 115 -14.67 -3.91 12.01
C TRP A 115 -16.17 -4.08 11.76
N ARG A 116 -16.62 -3.85 10.51
CA ARG A 116 -18.02 -4.03 10.12
C ARG A 116 -18.45 -5.49 10.18
N GLU A 117 -17.62 -6.41 9.70
CA GLU A 117 -17.88 -7.85 9.83
C GLU A 117 -17.90 -8.30 11.31
N ALA A 118 -17.02 -7.73 12.15
CA ALA A 118 -16.93 -8.04 13.58
C ALA A 118 -18.05 -7.43 14.44
N SER A 119 -18.67 -6.33 14.01
CA SER A 119 -19.85 -5.77 14.70
C SER A 119 -21.11 -6.54 14.34
N GLU A 120 -21.22 -7.01 13.10
CA GLU A 120 -22.37 -7.78 12.62
C GLU A 120 -22.45 -9.16 13.27
N SER A 121 -21.31 -9.85 13.49
CA SER A 121 -21.29 -11.13 14.24
C SER A 121 -21.73 -10.99 15.70
N ARG A 122 -21.48 -9.83 16.32
CA ARG A 122 -21.89 -9.55 17.70
C ARG A 122 -23.40 -9.35 17.87
N ARG A 123 -24.10 -9.00 16.79
CA ARG A 123 -25.54 -8.71 16.79
C ARG A 123 -26.42 -9.97 16.77
N TRP A 124 -25.88 -11.13 16.41
CA TRP A 124 -26.61 -12.41 16.37
C TRP A 124 -26.50 -13.23 17.67
N HIS A 125 -25.70 -12.76 18.63
CA HIS A 125 -25.51 -13.39 19.95
C HIS A 125 -26.19 -12.62 21.10
N VAL A 126 -27.08 -11.66 20.77
CA VAL A 126 -27.95 -10.92 21.69
C VAL A 126 -29.38 -11.14 21.26
#